data_AF-A0A2K2VS24-F1
#
_entry.id   AF-A0A2K2VS24-F1
#
_cell.length_a   1.000
_cell.length_b   1.000
_cell.length_c   1.000
_cell.angle_alpha   90.00
_cell.angle_beta   90.00
_cell.angle_gamma   90.00
#
_symmetry.space_group_name_H-M   'P 1'
#
loop_
_entity.id
_entity.type
_entity.pdbx_description
1 polymer ?
#
loop_
_entity_poly.entity_id
_entity_poly.type
_entity_poly.pdbx_seq_one_letter_code
_entity_poly.pdbx_strand_id
1 'polypeptide(L)' 'VKRQMLHARRLVLEHPATGKTLDLSAPLPEDMSLLIQFLQEYGGEG' A
#
# COMPACT_ATOMS: atom_id res chain seq x y z
N VAL A 1 -9.23 1.36 12.75
CA VAL A 1 -10.02 2.00 11.66
C VAL A 1 -10.97 0.95 11.08
N LYS A 2 -12.25 1.23 10.86
CA LYS A 2 -13.19 0.27 10.23
C LYS A 2 -13.23 0.53 8.71
N ARG A 3 -12.35 -0.12 7.96
CA ARG A 3 -12.25 -0.03 6.49
C ARG A 3 -11.73 -1.33 5.90
N GLN A 4 -11.83 -1.48 4.58
CA GLN A 4 -11.18 -2.58 3.87
C GLN A 4 -9.65 -2.45 3.91
N MET A 5 -8.96 -3.59 4.03
CA MET A 5 -7.49 -3.69 3.93
C MET A 5 -7.05 -3.70 2.45
N LEU A 6 -7.55 -2.74 1.69
CA LEU A 6 -7.22 -2.52 0.27
C LEU A 6 -6.46 -1.20 0.16
N HIS A 7 -5.30 -1.22 -0.50
CA HIS A 7 -4.44 -0.04 -0.68
C HIS A 7 -3.84 -0.02 -2.09
N ALA A 8 -4.13 1.06 -2.83
CA ALA A 8 -3.53 1.31 -4.15
C ALA A 8 -2.09 1.82 -3.98
N ARG A 9 -1.14 0.89 -3.83
CA ARG A 9 0.28 1.19 -3.54
C ARG A 9 1.00 1.93 -4.66
N ARG A 10 0.65 1.63 -5.92
CA ARG A 10 1.33 2.14 -7.12
C ARG A 10 0.30 2.58 -8.15
N LEU A 11 0.56 3.72 -8.79
CA LEU A 11 -0.22 4.25 -9.88
C LEU A 11 0.73 4.68 -11.00
N VAL A 12 0.49 4.16 -12.20
CA VAL A 12 1.24 4.53 -13.41
C VAL A 12 0.27 5.16 -14.40
N LEU A 13 0.62 6.33 -14.93
CA LEU A 13 -0.17 7.03 -15.93
C LEU A 13 0.71 7.93 -16.80
N GLU A 14 0.14 8.41 -17.90
CA GLU A 14 0.77 9.43 -18.74
C GLU A 14 0.42 10.84 -18.22
N HIS A 15 1.41 11.72 -18.09
CA HIS A 15 1.19 13.09 -17.66
C HIS A 15 0.42 13.88 -18.73
N PRO A 16 -0.77 14.44 -18.42
CA PRO A 16 -1.68 14.97 -19.44
C PRO A 16 -1.12 16.15 -20.25
N ALA A 17 -0.22 16.95 -19.66
CA ALA A 17 0.40 18.08 -20.36
C ALA A 17 1.75 17.76 -21.03
N THR A 18 2.43 16.66 -20.67
CA THR A 18 3.83 16.42 -21.10
C THR A 18 4.04 15.09 -21.80
N GLY A 19 3.07 14.17 -21.75
CA GLY A 19 3.20 12.82 -22.31
C GLY A 19 4.20 11.93 -21.58
N LYS A 20 4.83 12.42 -20.51
CA LYS A 20 5.82 11.63 -19.74
C LYS A 20 5.11 10.63 -18.85
N THR A 21 5.66 9.44 -18.73
CA THR A 21 5.21 8.44 -17.77
C THR A 21 5.44 8.94 -16.34
N LEU A 22 4.38 8.99 -15.56
CA LEU A 22 4.44 9.13 -14.11
C LEU A 22 4.34 7.75 -13.47
N ASP A 23 5.26 7.43 -12.58
CA ASP A 23 5.22 6.24 -11.73
C ASP A 23 5.18 6.70 -10.27
N LEU A 24 4.00 6.64 -9.67
CA LEU A 24 3.72 7.17 -8.34
C LEU A 24 3.56 6.03 -7.35
N SER A 25 4.02 6.25 -6.12
CA SER A 25 3.95 5.25 -5.07
C SER A 25 3.58 5.90 -3.73
N ALA A 26 2.62 5.33 -3.00
CA ALA A 26 2.21 5.79 -1.66
C ALA A 26 2.70 4.82 -0.57
N PRO A 27 3.22 5.26 0.58
CA PRO A 27 3.65 4.34 1.64
C PRO A 27 2.48 3.50 2.17
N LEU A 28 2.80 2.32 2.72
CA LEU A 28 1.80 1.47 3.36
C LEU A 28 1.18 2.22 4.55
N PRO A 29 -0.16 2.32 4.66
CA PRO A 29 -0.82 2.96 5.79
C PRO A 29 -0.46 2.27 7.12
N GLU A 30 -0.30 3.07 8.18
CA GLU A 30 0.11 2.60 9.50
C GLU A 30 -0.79 1.48 10.06
N ASP A 31 -2.11 1.59 9.88
CA ASP A 31 -3.06 0.56 10.34
C ASP A 31 -2.88 -0.78 9.62
N MET A 32 -2.51 -0.77 8.33
CA MET A 32 -2.18 -1.98 7.58
C MET A 32 -0.82 -2.54 8.00
N SER A 33 0.17 -1.68 8.24
CA SER A 33 1.49 -2.08 8.74
C SER A 33 1.38 -2.82 10.07
N LEU A 34 0.62 -2.28 11.02
CA LEU A 34 0.39 -2.89 12.34
C LEU A 34 -0.34 -4.23 12.24
N LEU A 35 -1.36 -4.34 11.39
CA LEU A 35 -2.08 -5.59 11.20
C LEU A 35 -1.19 -6.67 10.56
N ILE A 36 -0.42 -6.32 9.54
CA ILE A 36 0.52 -7.26 8.89
C ILE A 36 1.55 -7.74 9.90
N GLN A 37 2.13 -6.83 10.69
CA GLN A 37 3.07 -7.18 11.76
C GLN A 37 2.43 -8.17 12.74
N PHE A 38 1.23 -7.88 13.24
CA PHE A 38 0.50 -8.77 14.14
C PHE A 38 0.28 -10.16 13.54
N LEU A 39 -0.12 -10.24 12.26
CA LEU A 39 -0.34 -11.51 11.57
C LEU A 39 0.96 -12.29 11.34
N GLN A 40 2.08 -11.60 11.11
CA GLN A 40 3.40 -12.23 11.01
C GLN A 40 3.85 -12.81 12.35
N GLU A 41 3.65 -12.07 13.44
CA GLU A 41 3.94 -12.54 14.80
C GLU A 41 3.03 -13.71 15.21
N TYR A 42 1.75 -13.66 14.83
CA TYR A 42 0.77 -14.71 15.15
C TYR A 42 0.95 -15.97 14.29
N GLY A 43 1.32 -15.82 13.01
CA GLY A 43 1.56 -16.93 12.08
C GLY A 43 2.98 -17.51 12.15
N GLY A 44 3.88 -16.88 12.90
CA GLY A 44 5.12 -17.47 13.34
C GLY A 44 4.85 -18.42 14.51
N GLU A 45 4.84 -19.72 14.22
CA GLU A 45 4.92 -20.81 15.22
C GLU A 45 6.11 -20.53 16.19
N GLY A 46 6.07 -20.94 17.46
CA GLY A 46 5.83 -22.33 17.84
C GLY A 46 7.07 -23.15 17.52
#